data_AF-A0A8J3BP99-F1
#
_entry.id   AF-A0A8J3BP99-F1
#
_cell.length_a   1.000
_cell.length_b   1.000
_cell.length_c   1.000
_cell.angle_alpha   90.00
_cell.angle_beta   90.00
_cell.angle_gamma   90.00
#
_symmetry.space_group_name_H-M   'P 1'
#
loop_
_entity.id
_entity.type
_entity.pdbx_description
1 polymer ?
#
loop_
_entity_poly.entity_id
_entity_poly.type
_entity_poly.pdbx_seq_one_letter_code
_entity_poly.pdbx_strand_id
1 'polypeptide(L)'
;MIHDRWRRLDRTAGGLPLDLALYLSGAAFAGFTAASSTLPAHRAWGALALWGYAAAALVCGGQWALRRRWPRGASAAARATLTAAAFAATCLVPLLAQAVQRAGGNAHRAQEEVAVVEAGAGRLLATGTPYLADAAIAARPAAEQLLGYLPYQPGMVVFGLPRALAGAHWWTDARVGFALVALVALGAALAVLPTTAGRRPAVVRAAQAATVLPVCALTLATGGDDLPVLALCLLACALLAGRRPGAAGAAVGAAGALKLLAWPVALVLAVAVAARRPRDLGRYLAGAVGIPLASALPAVLVDPGAAADNLVGFPLGHGVVRSPAASPLPGHLIGTHLPYGRPLALGLLLAAGLAIAWWLRRDPPRTAARAAAVCAAGLLAATLLLPATRFGYLLYPAALALWVPALRPAAGPAPRRPAVAPRRAA
;
A
#
# COMPACT_ATOMS: atom_id res chain seq x y z
N MET A 1 12.97 -10.76 22.08
CA MET A 1 13.75 -9.67 22.69
C MET A 1 13.67 -8.33 21.91
N ILE A 2 13.87 -8.30 20.58
CA ILE A 2 13.69 -7.08 19.74
C ILE A 2 12.26 -6.51 19.81
N HIS A 3 11.26 -7.40 19.85
CA HIS A 3 9.83 -7.05 19.87
C HIS A 3 9.37 -6.26 21.10
N ASP A 4 9.96 -6.53 22.26
CA ASP A 4 9.65 -5.81 23.51
C ASP A 4 10.37 -4.47 23.62
N ARG A 5 11.47 -4.26 22.88
CA ARG A 5 12.15 -2.97 22.81
C ARG A 5 11.36 -1.98 21.96
N TRP A 6 10.84 -2.40 20.80
CA TRP A 6 9.97 -1.56 19.95
C TRP A 6 8.70 -1.10 20.66
N ARG A 7 8.02 -2.02 21.36
CA ARG A 7 6.83 -1.68 22.16
C ARG A 7 7.14 -0.76 23.34
N ARG A 8 8.34 -0.82 23.90
CA ARG A 8 8.79 0.09 24.96
C ARG A 8 9.07 1.47 24.38
N LEU A 9 9.77 1.56 23.25
CA LEU A 9 10.05 2.82 22.53
C LEU A 9 8.76 3.52 22.09
N ASP A 10 7.82 2.81 21.46
CA ASP A 10 6.54 3.41 21.02
C ASP A 10 5.62 3.80 22.21
N ARG A 11 5.89 3.29 23.41
CA ARG A 11 5.21 3.71 24.65
C ARG A 11 5.97 4.80 25.42
N THR A 12 7.27 4.98 25.18
CA THR A 12 8.05 6.02 25.85
C THR A 12 7.53 7.40 25.44
N ALA A 13 7.28 8.25 26.44
CA ALA A 13 6.76 9.62 26.24
C ALA A 13 5.52 9.69 25.32
N GLY A 14 4.64 8.68 25.34
CA GLY A 14 3.41 8.67 24.55
C GLY A 14 3.58 8.38 23.05
N GLY A 15 4.78 7.97 22.62
CA GLY A 15 5.11 7.67 21.20
C GLY A 15 5.62 8.88 20.41
N LEU A 16 5.70 10.06 21.03
CA LEU A 16 6.18 11.30 20.42
C LEU A 16 7.63 11.23 19.88
N PRO A 17 8.61 10.57 20.55
CA PRO A 17 9.97 10.49 20.00
C PRO A 17 10.03 9.80 18.63
N LEU A 18 9.20 8.78 18.44
CA LEU A 18 9.13 8.04 17.18
C LEU A 18 8.34 8.83 16.12
N ASP A 19 7.32 9.60 16.52
CA ASP A 19 6.64 10.56 15.62
C ASP A 19 7.60 11.65 15.14
N LEU A 20 8.40 12.21 16.04
CA LEU A 20 9.41 13.21 15.71
C LEU A 20 10.45 12.64 14.75
N ALA A 21 10.96 11.44 15.02
CA ALA A 21 11.89 10.75 14.11
C ALA A 21 11.27 10.51 12.72
N LEU A 22 9.98 10.13 12.66
CA LEU A 22 9.24 9.97 11.41
C LEU A 22 9.15 11.29 10.64
N TYR A 23 8.79 12.39 11.30
CA TYR A 23 8.66 13.68 10.62
C TYR A 23 10.02 14.27 10.20
N LEU A 24 11.06 14.14 11.04
CA LEU A 24 12.41 14.58 10.67
C LEU A 24 12.99 13.77 9.50
N SER A 25 12.85 12.44 9.53
CA SER A 25 13.27 11.60 8.41
C SER A 25 12.45 11.87 7.15
N GLY A 26 11.15 12.18 7.30
CA GLY A 26 10.30 12.63 6.20
C GLY A 26 10.75 13.97 5.59
N ALA A 27 11.13 14.94 6.42
CA ALA A 27 11.66 16.21 5.96
C ALA A 27 12.98 16.00 5.19
N ALA A 28 13.91 15.22 5.76
CA ALA A 28 15.18 14.90 5.10
C ALA A 28 14.97 14.16 3.77
N PHE A 29 14.07 13.16 3.75
CA PHE A 29 13.72 12.41 2.54
C PHE A 29 13.09 13.30 1.48
N ALA A 30 12.14 14.17 1.86
CA ALA A 30 11.49 15.10 0.94
C ALA A 30 12.47 16.13 0.37
N GLY A 31 13.33 16.71 1.21
CA GLY A 31 14.40 17.63 0.77
C GLY A 31 15.40 16.97 -0.17
N PHE A 32 15.87 15.76 0.16
CA PHE A 32 16.72 14.98 -0.73
C PHE A 32 16.01 14.69 -2.07
N THR A 33 14.76 14.26 -2.03
CA THR A 33 13.96 13.99 -3.25
C THR A 33 13.78 15.25 -4.09
N ALA A 34 13.60 16.42 -3.47
CA ALA A 34 13.51 17.72 -4.15
C ALA A 34 14.80 18.04 -4.92
N ALA A 35 15.95 17.75 -4.31
CA ALA A 35 17.27 18.10 -4.83
C ALA A 35 17.84 17.07 -5.83
N SER A 36 17.59 15.78 -5.64
CA SER A 36 18.32 14.71 -6.35
C SER A 36 17.48 13.90 -7.34
N SER A 37 16.15 13.93 -7.24
CA SER A 37 15.31 13.09 -8.08
C SER A 37 15.36 13.52 -9.55
N THR A 38 15.58 12.57 -10.47
CA THR A 38 15.48 12.81 -11.91
C THR A 38 14.03 12.98 -12.38
N LEU A 39 13.06 12.45 -11.63
CA LEU A 39 11.63 12.53 -11.91
C LEU A 39 11.05 13.90 -11.53
N PRO A 40 10.49 14.69 -12.47
CA PRO A 40 10.00 16.04 -12.18
C PRO A 40 8.86 16.11 -11.16
N ALA A 41 7.92 15.16 -11.19
CA ALA A 41 6.83 15.11 -10.22
C ALA A 41 7.34 14.81 -8.79
N HIS A 42 8.40 14.01 -8.66
CA HIS A 42 9.02 13.74 -7.36
C HIS A 42 9.71 14.99 -6.79
N ARG A 43 10.45 15.74 -7.63
CA ARG A 43 11.08 17.00 -7.19
C ARG A 43 10.04 18.00 -6.70
N ALA A 44 8.96 18.15 -7.46
CA ALA A 44 7.85 19.05 -7.12
C ALA A 44 7.14 18.65 -5.82
N TRP A 45 6.95 17.35 -5.60
CA TRP A 45 6.43 16.85 -4.33
C TRP A 45 7.39 17.18 -3.18
N GLY A 46 8.68 16.88 -3.34
CA GLY A 46 9.69 17.10 -2.29
C GLY A 46 9.78 18.55 -1.85
N ALA A 47 9.70 19.50 -2.79
CA ALA A 47 9.74 20.93 -2.52
C ALA A 47 8.60 21.42 -1.61
N LEU A 48 7.41 20.80 -1.69
CA LEU A 48 6.27 21.12 -0.81
C LEU A 48 6.28 20.27 0.47
N ALA A 49 6.51 18.97 0.33
CA ALA A 49 6.45 18.02 1.44
C ALA A 49 7.53 18.27 2.49
N LEU A 50 8.71 18.80 2.11
CA LEU A 50 9.76 19.22 3.05
C LEU A 50 9.20 20.13 4.16
N TRP A 51 8.47 21.16 3.77
CA TRP A 51 7.91 22.13 4.71
C TRP A 51 6.78 21.54 5.55
N GLY A 52 5.94 20.68 4.95
CA GLY A 52 4.90 19.96 5.68
C GLY A 52 5.47 19.04 6.77
N TYR A 53 6.52 18.29 6.46
CA TYR A 53 7.22 17.43 7.43
C TYR A 53 7.99 18.25 8.46
N ALA A 54 8.67 19.32 8.07
CA ALA A 54 9.39 20.20 8.99
C ALA A 54 8.44 20.85 10.00
N ALA A 55 7.29 21.37 9.55
CA ALA A 55 6.26 21.91 10.44
C ALA A 55 5.72 20.85 11.40
N ALA A 56 5.44 19.63 10.92
CA ALA A 56 5.01 18.53 11.77
C ALA A 56 6.07 18.13 12.81
N ALA A 57 7.35 18.13 12.43
CA ALA A 57 8.47 17.89 13.34
C ALA A 57 8.57 18.97 14.42
N LEU A 58 8.43 20.25 14.07
CA LEU A 58 8.44 21.36 15.03
C LEU A 58 7.29 21.25 16.05
N VAL A 59 6.06 21.00 15.57
CA VAL A 59 4.90 20.81 16.45
C VAL A 59 5.09 19.60 17.36
N CYS A 60 5.56 18.47 16.81
CA CYS A 60 5.82 17.25 17.60
C CYS A 60 6.96 17.47 18.62
N GLY A 61 8.00 18.22 18.26
CA GLY A 61 9.09 18.61 19.16
C GLY A 61 8.59 19.48 20.31
N GLY A 62 7.73 20.45 20.02
CA GLY A 62 7.05 21.27 21.04
C GLY A 62 6.16 20.43 21.96
N GLN A 63 5.35 19.53 21.41
CA GLN A 63 4.54 18.57 22.19
C GLN A 63 5.42 17.71 23.11
N TRP A 64 6.59 17.27 22.62
CA TRP A 64 7.51 16.45 23.39
C TRP A 64 8.21 17.24 24.51
N ALA A 65 8.68 18.46 24.22
CA ALA A 65 9.32 19.34 25.19
C ALA A 65 8.35 19.76 26.30
N LEU A 66 7.10 20.09 25.95
CA LEU A 66 6.09 20.57 26.88
C LEU A 66 5.24 19.46 27.50
N ARG A 67 5.51 18.17 27.22
CA ARG A 67 4.67 17.04 27.66
C ARG A 67 4.37 16.97 29.16
N ARG A 68 5.30 17.45 30.00
CA ARG A 68 5.13 17.50 31.47
C ARG A 68 4.18 18.63 31.90
N ARG A 69 4.17 19.74 31.16
CA ARG A 69 3.33 20.92 31.41
C ARG A 69 1.97 20.83 30.72
N TRP A 70 1.90 20.13 29.58
CA TRP A 70 0.68 19.95 28.80
C TRP A 70 0.46 18.48 28.40
N PRO A 71 -0.03 17.62 29.32
CA PRO A 71 -0.22 16.20 29.06
C PRO A 71 -1.18 15.90 27.90
N ARG A 72 -2.16 16.79 27.67
CA ARG A 72 -3.12 16.66 26.55
C ARG A 72 -2.45 16.77 25.18
N GLY A 73 -1.35 17.53 25.07
CA GLY A 73 -0.56 17.68 23.85
C GLY A 73 0.16 16.39 23.42
N ALA A 74 0.36 15.44 24.34
CA ALA A 74 0.93 14.11 24.06
C ALA A 74 -0.13 13.02 23.88
N SER A 75 -1.42 13.38 23.87
CA SER A 75 -2.51 12.41 23.74
C SER A 75 -2.54 11.77 22.36
N ALA A 76 -3.12 10.57 22.26
CA ALA A 76 -3.33 9.90 20.97
C ALA A 76 -4.20 10.73 20.02
N ALA A 77 -5.13 11.55 20.55
CA ALA A 77 -5.94 12.46 19.75
C ALA A 77 -5.08 13.57 19.13
N ALA A 78 -4.23 14.24 19.92
CA ALA A 78 -3.33 15.27 19.42
C ALA A 78 -2.37 14.71 18.34
N ARG A 79 -1.84 13.50 18.55
CA ARG A 79 -1.00 12.81 17.57
C ARG A 79 -1.77 12.46 16.29
N ALA A 80 -3.02 12.03 16.41
CA ALA A 80 -3.89 11.75 15.26
C ALA A 80 -4.20 13.03 14.45
N THR A 81 -4.53 14.13 15.13
CA THR A 81 -4.74 15.44 14.50
C THR A 81 -3.49 15.92 13.77
N LEU A 82 -2.32 15.82 14.40
CA LEU A 82 -1.06 16.17 13.76
C LEU A 82 -0.76 15.27 12.56
N THR A 83 -1.05 13.98 12.65
CA THR A 83 -0.91 13.04 11.53
C THR A 83 -1.83 13.40 10.36
N ALA A 84 -3.07 13.77 10.62
CA ALA A 84 -4.03 14.20 9.59
C ALA A 84 -3.57 15.51 8.92
N ALA A 85 -3.13 16.50 9.71
CA ALA A 85 -2.59 17.74 9.20
C ALA A 85 -1.32 17.52 8.36
N ALA A 86 -0.40 16.67 8.84
CA ALA A 86 0.79 16.30 8.11
C ALA A 86 0.45 15.57 6.81
N PHE A 87 -0.51 14.64 6.81
CA PHE A 87 -0.97 13.97 5.59
C PHE A 87 -1.56 14.95 4.57
N ALA A 88 -2.37 15.90 5.01
CA ALA A 88 -2.89 16.95 4.14
C ALA A 88 -1.73 17.77 3.53
N ALA A 89 -0.77 18.20 4.35
CA ALA A 89 0.35 19.04 3.92
C ALA A 89 1.37 18.32 3.04
N THR A 90 1.66 17.05 3.29
CA THR A 90 2.72 16.29 2.60
C THR A 90 2.20 15.40 1.48
N CYS A 91 0.89 15.20 1.38
CA CYS A 91 0.29 14.37 0.34
C CYS A 91 -0.81 15.09 -0.45
N LEU A 92 -1.88 15.52 0.21
CA LEU A 92 -3.06 16.06 -0.50
C LEU A 92 -2.77 17.42 -1.17
N VAL A 93 -2.10 18.34 -0.47
CA VAL A 93 -1.70 19.63 -1.03
C VAL A 93 -0.75 19.46 -2.22
N PRO A 94 0.35 18.67 -2.14
CA PRO A 94 1.19 18.38 -3.29
C PRO A 94 0.44 17.73 -4.45
N LEU A 95 -0.44 16.76 -4.19
CA LEU A 95 -1.27 16.10 -5.20
C LEU A 95 -2.13 17.12 -5.95
N LEU A 96 -2.90 17.94 -5.23
CA LEU A 96 -3.80 18.92 -5.82
C LEU A 96 -3.03 20.01 -6.57
N ALA A 97 -1.93 20.51 -6.01
CA ALA A 97 -1.07 21.47 -6.69
C ALA A 97 -0.53 20.92 -8.01
N GLN A 98 -0.09 19.66 -8.01
CA GLN A 98 0.37 18.99 -9.21
C GLN A 98 -0.76 18.71 -10.22
N ALA A 99 -1.95 18.31 -9.75
CA ALA A 99 -3.11 18.10 -10.61
C ALA A 99 -3.57 19.40 -11.28
N VAL A 100 -3.57 20.52 -10.55
CA VAL A 100 -3.86 21.86 -11.09
C VAL A 100 -2.83 22.26 -12.14
N GLN A 101 -1.54 22.10 -11.85
CA GLN A 101 -0.48 22.40 -12.82
C GLN A 101 -0.55 21.51 -14.06
N ARG A 102 -0.93 20.23 -13.90
CA ARG A 102 -1.11 19.30 -15.02
C ARG A 102 -2.30 19.68 -15.88
N ALA A 103 -3.42 20.07 -15.27
CA ALA A 103 -4.58 20.60 -15.98
C ALA A 103 -4.24 21.91 -16.73
N GLY A 104 -3.34 22.73 -16.17
CA GLY A 104 -2.79 23.93 -16.82
C GLY A 104 -1.71 23.67 -17.89
N GLY A 105 -1.50 22.41 -18.32
CA GLY A 105 -0.60 22.06 -19.43
C GLY A 105 0.78 21.52 -19.02
N ASN A 106 1.12 21.47 -17.74
CA ASN A 106 2.40 20.90 -17.30
C ASN A 106 2.31 19.37 -17.14
N ALA A 107 2.53 18.64 -18.23
CA ALA A 107 2.45 17.18 -18.27
C ALA A 107 3.38 16.47 -17.25
N HIS A 108 4.48 17.09 -16.85
CA HIS A 108 5.48 16.51 -15.95
C HIS A 108 5.09 16.52 -14.46
N ARG A 109 3.83 16.82 -14.13
CA ARG A 109 3.27 16.84 -12.77
C ARG A 109 2.49 15.59 -12.41
N ALA A 110 2.78 14.48 -13.08
CA ALA A 110 2.33 13.15 -12.71
C ALA A 110 3.41 12.14 -13.11
N GLN A 111 3.37 10.96 -12.51
CA GLN A 111 4.11 9.81 -13.02
C GLN A 111 3.34 9.15 -14.18
N GLU A 112 4.04 8.27 -14.90
CA GLU A 112 3.51 7.57 -16.08
C GLU A 112 2.27 6.73 -15.76
N GLU A 113 2.17 6.18 -14.55
CA GLU A 113 1.04 5.37 -14.08
C GLU A 113 -0.29 6.11 -14.22
N VAL A 114 -0.31 7.42 -13.97
CA VAL A 114 -1.51 8.26 -14.11
C VAL A 114 -1.94 8.32 -15.58
N ALA A 115 -0.99 8.58 -16.48
CA ALA A 115 -1.26 8.65 -17.92
C ALA A 115 -1.70 7.30 -18.49
N VAL A 116 -1.07 6.21 -18.05
CA VAL A 116 -1.41 4.83 -18.44
C VAL A 116 -2.85 4.48 -18.03
N VAL A 117 -3.25 4.83 -16.81
CA VAL A 117 -4.61 4.59 -16.30
C VAL A 117 -5.65 5.41 -17.06
N GLU A 118 -5.38 6.69 -17.31
CA GLU A 118 -6.27 7.59 -18.05
C GLU A 118 -6.42 7.19 -19.52
N ALA A 119 -5.32 6.81 -20.18
CA ALA A 119 -5.35 6.29 -21.54
C ALA A 119 -6.10 4.95 -21.62
N GLY A 120 -5.92 4.07 -20.63
CA GLY A 120 -6.67 2.82 -20.52
C GLY A 120 -8.17 3.03 -20.37
N ALA A 121 -8.59 4.07 -19.66
CA ALA A 121 -10.00 4.43 -19.54
C ALA A 121 -10.59 4.90 -20.88
N GLY A 122 -9.85 5.71 -21.64
CA GLY A 122 -10.25 6.11 -22.99
C GLY A 122 -10.41 4.91 -23.92
N ARG A 123 -9.47 3.95 -23.87
CA ARG A 123 -9.57 2.70 -24.64
C ARG A 123 -10.76 1.85 -24.23
N LEU A 124 -11.00 1.68 -22.92
CA LEU A 124 -12.16 0.95 -22.42
C LEU A 124 -13.47 1.49 -22.99
N LEU A 125 -13.62 2.82 -23.04
CA LEU A 125 -14.82 3.47 -23.60
C LEU A 125 -14.91 3.32 -25.12
N ALA A 126 -13.79 3.34 -25.84
CA ALA A 126 -13.76 3.31 -27.30
C ALA A 126 -13.86 1.89 -27.88
N THR A 127 -13.25 0.89 -27.23
CA THR A 127 -13.09 -0.47 -27.79
C THR A 127 -13.63 -1.57 -26.90
N GLY A 128 -14.14 -1.25 -25.69
CA GLY A 128 -14.61 -2.24 -24.73
C GLY A 128 -13.51 -2.96 -23.95
N THR A 129 -12.23 -2.65 -24.22
CA THR A 129 -11.08 -3.19 -23.48
C THR A 129 -10.06 -2.09 -23.18
N PRO A 130 -9.43 -2.09 -21.99
CA PRO A 130 -8.40 -1.10 -21.68
C PRO A 130 -7.02 -1.49 -22.23
N TYR A 131 -6.89 -2.68 -22.83
CA TYR A 131 -5.62 -3.25 -23.27
C TYR A 131 -5.36 -3.04 -24.77
N LEU A 132 -4.08 -3.01 -25.14
CA LEU A 132 -3.63 -3.02 -26.52
C LEU A 132 -2.78 -4.26 -26.76
N ALA A 133 -2.98 -4.93 -27.90
CA ALA A 133 -2.10 -6.01 -28.34
C ALA A 133 -0.72 -5.49 -28.75
N ASP A 134 0.29 -6.35 -28.66
CA ASP A 134 1.68 -5.99 -29.00
C ASP A 134 1.82 -5.37 -30.41
N ALA A 135 1.09 -5.86 -31.41
CA ALA A 135 1.13 -5.30 -32.76
C ALA A 135 0.67 -3.83 -32.81
N ALA A 136 -0.39 -3.49 -32.07
CA ALA A 136 -0.91 -2.13 -31.99
C ALA A 136 0.06 -1.21 -31.22
N ILE A 137 0.76 -1.75 -30.22
CA ILE A 137 1.80 -1.02 -29.49
C ILE A 137 3.02 -0.79 -30.39
N ALA A 138 3.48 -1.80 -31.13
CA ALA A 138 4.62 -1.71 -32.04
C ALA A 138 4.43 -0.69 -33.18
N ALA A 139 3.18 -0.48 -33.61
CA ALA A 139 2.84 0.53 -34.62
C ALA A 139 2.93 1.98 -34.09
N ARG A 140 3.04 2.20 -32.78
CA ARG A 140 3.16 3.56 -32.20
C ARG A 140 4.59 4.09 -32.29
N PRO A 141 4.77 5.42 -32.28
CA PRO A 141 6.11 6.02 -32.11
C PRO A 141 6.82 5.45 -30.89
N ALA A 142 8.12 5.18 -31.01
CA ALA A 142 8.92 4.50 -29.97
C ALA A 142 8.77 5.14 -28.57
N ALA A 143 8.68 6.47 -28.49
CA ALA A 143 8.50 7.21 -27.24
C ALA A 143 7.15 6.96 -26.54
N GLU A 144 6.14 6.48 -27.26
CA GLU A 144 4.79 6.23 -26.73
C GLU A 144 4.52 4.75 -26.43
N GLN A 145 5.36 3.83 -26.94
CA GLN A 145 5.12 2.40 -26.84
C GLN A 145 4.97 1.93 -25.39
N LEU A 146 5.75 2.51 -24.46
CA LEU A 146 5.66 2.22 -23.04
C LEU A 146 4.27 2.54 -22.45
N LEU A 147 3.68 3.67 -22.85
CA LEU A 147 2.35 4.09 -22.39
C LEU A 147 1.22 3.27 -23.03
N GLY A 148 1.54 2.46 -24.05
CA GLY A 148 0.63 1.50 -24.65
C GLY A 148 0.30 0.33 -23.72
N TYR A 149 1.23 -0.04 -22.83
CA TYR A 149 1.02 -1.11 -21.86
C TYR A 149 0.25 -0.64 -20.62
N LEU A 150 -0.63 -1.51 -20.12
CA LEU A 150 -1.41 -1.33 -18.92
C LEU A 150 -1.23 -2.55 -17.98
N PRO A 151 -0.19 -2.55 -17.12
CA PRO A 151 0.10 -3.68 -16.21
C PRO A 151 -0.80 -3.68 -14.96
N TYR A 152 -2.09 -3.38 -15.12
CA TYR A 152 -3.07 -3.30 -14.07
C TYR A 152 -4.32 -4.07 -14.41
N GLN A 153 -5.03 -4.53 -13.39
CA GLN A 153 -6.33 -5.16 -13.56
C GLN A 153 -7.37 -4.10 -13.97
N PRO A 154 -8.45 -4.46 -14.70
CA PRO A 154 -9.33 -3.47 -15.32
C PRO A 154 -10.02 -2.52 -14.34
N GLY A 155 -10.19 -2.91 -13.07
CA GLY A 155 -10.71 -2.01 -12.05
C GLY A 155 -9.85 -0.74 -11.88
N MET A 156 -8.55 -0.79 -12.21
CA MET A 156 -7.67 0.38 -12.14
C MET A 156 -8.07 1.48 -13.12
N VAL A 157 -8.61 1.15 -14.30
CA VAL A 157 -8.96 2.18 -15.29
C VAL A 157 -10.23 2.96 -14.95
N VAL A 158 -11.01 2.50 -13.96
CA VAL A 158 -12.16 3.26 -13.44
C VAL A 158 -11.74 4.65 -12.97
N PHE A 159 -10.54 4.79 -12.42
CA PHE A 159 -10.01 6.06 -11.94
C PHE A 159 -9.67 7.04 -13.06
N GLY A 160 -9.49 6.56 -14.30
CA GLY A 160 -9.28 7.41 -15.48
C GLY A 160 -10.57 7.87 -16.16
N LEU A 161 -11.73 7.26 -15.85
CA LEU A 161 -13.02 7.57 -16.47
C LEU A 161 -13.43 9.04 -16.34
N PRO A 162 -13.25 9.72 -15.18
CA PRO A 162 -13.57 11.14 -15.07
C PRO A 162 -12.89 12.00 -16.14
N ARG A 163 -11.61 11.74 -16.43
CA ARG A 163 -10.86 12.48 -17.46
C ARG A 163 -11.30 12.10 -18.87
N ALA A 164 -11.58 10.83 -19.10
CA ALA A 164 -12.05 10.36 -20.41
C ALA A 164 -13.43 10.95 -20.77
N LEU A 165 -14.30 11.19 -19.78
CA LEU A 165 -15.66 11.69 -19.98
C LEU A 165 -15.76 13.22 -19.94
N ALA A 166 -15.05 13.88 -19.03
CA ALA A 166 -15.18 15.31 -18.77
C ALA A 166 -13.98 16.15 -19.23
N GLY A 167 -12.95 15.52 -19.81
CA GLY A 167 -11.74 16.21 -20.28
C GLY A 167 -10.74 16.51 -19.17
N ALA A 168 -9.74 17.34 -19.47
CA ALA A 168 -8.58 17.56 -18.63
C ALA A 168 -8.80 18.64 -17.56
N HIS A 169 -9.29 18.25 -16.39
CA HIS A 169 -9.41 19.11 -15.21
C HIS A 169 -8.64 18.55 -14.01
N TRP A 170 -8.31 19.40 -13.04
CA TRP A 170 -7.60 18.97 -11.82
C TRP A 170 -8.37 17.90 -11.04
N TRP A 171 -9.71 17.97 -11.02
CA TRP A 171 -10.58 17.04 -10.31
C TRP A 171 -10.82 15.73 -11.08
N THR A 172 -10.54 15.72 -12.39
CA THR A 172 -10.59 14.51 -13.23
C THR A 172 -9.29 13.70 -13.22
N ASP A 173 -8.21 14.24 -12.63
CA ASP A 173 -6.94 13.54 -12.51
C ASP A 173 -7.13 12.24 -11.71
N ALA A 174 -6.65 11.11 -12.24
CA ALA A 174 -6.89 9.79 -11.64
C ALA A 174 -6.45 9.71 -10.16
N ARG A 175 -5.43 10.50 -9.77
CA ARG A 175 -4.94 10.57 -8.38
C ARG A 175 -5.97 11.09 -7.39
N VAL A 176 -6.91 11.93 -7.82
CA VAL A 176 -8.00 12.40 -6.95
C VAL A 176 -8.88 11.22 -6.54
N GLY A 177 -9.25 10.37 -7.50
CA GLY A 177 -9.99 9.14 -7.24
C GLY A 177 -9.18 8.15 -6.39
N PHE A 178 -7.89 7.95 -6.69
CA PHE A 178 -7.01 7.11 -5.87
C PHE A 178 -6.94 7.57 -4.41
N ALA A 179 -6.78 8.88 -4.19
CA ALA A 179 -6.74 9.48 -2.85
C ALA A 179 -8.07 9.31 -2.12
N LEU A 180 -9.21 9.49 -2.80
CA LEU A 180 -10.54 9.30 -2.23
C LEU A 180 -10.74 7.85 -1.77
N VAL A 181 -10.45 6.87 -2.63
CA VAL A 181 -10.60 5.44 -2.29
C VAL A 181 -9.64 5.05 -1.17
N ALA A 182 -8.39 5.51 -1.21
CA ALA A 182 -7.43 5.27 -0.13
C ALA A 182 -7.93 5.85 1.21
N LEU A 183 -8.44 7.09 1.22
CA LEU A 183 -8.99 7.74 2.41
C LEU A 183 -10.20 7.00 2.97
N VAL A 184 -11.15 6.62 2.11
CA VAL A 184 -12.37 5.89 2.52
C VAL A 184 -12.01 4.50 3.06
N ALA A 185 -11.18 3.74 2.34
CA ALA A 185 -10.79 2.40 2.76
C ALA A 185 -9.97 2.43 4.06
N LEU A 186 -9.03 3.36 4.19
CA LEU A 186 -8.23 3.53 5.40
C LEU A 186 -9.07 4.02 6.58
N GLY A 187 -9.96 4.99 6.37
CA GLY A 187 -10.89 5.48 7.37
C GLY A 187 -11.80 4.36 7.88
N ALA A 188 -12.36 3.56 6.97
CA ALA A 188 -13.14 2.37 7.30
C ALA A 188 -12.30 1.34 8.08
N ALA A 189 -11.05 1.11 7.66
CA ALA A 189 -10.15 0.17 8.33
C ALA A 189 -9.88 0.60 9.77
N LEU A 190 -9.60 1.88 10.01
CA LEU A 190 -9.38 2.44 11.34
C LEU A 190 -10.67 2.42 12.19
N ALA A 191 -11.83 2.65 11.58
CA ALA A 191 -13.13 2.65 12.27
C ALA A 191 -13.56 1.25 12.75
N VAL A 192 -13.24 0.19 11.99
CA VAL A 192 -13.60 -1.19 12.39
C VAL A 192 -12.60 -1.81 13.37
N LEU A 193 -11.43 -1.21 13.57
CA LEU A 193 -10.48 -1.68 14.58
C LEU A 193 -11.03 -1.40 16.00
N PRO A 194 -11.01 -2.39 16.92
CA PRO A 194 -11.44 -2.16 18.30
C PRO A 194 -10.53 -1.17 19.01
N THR A 195 -11.04 0.03 19.33
CA THR A 195 -10.27 1.13 19.92
C THR A 195 -10.38 1.16 21.45
N THR A 196 -9.75 0.20 22.13
CA THR A 196 -9.54 0.32 23.58
C THR A 196 -8.47 1.38 23.90
N ALA A 197 -8.51 2.00 25.08
CA ALA A 197 -7.57 3.06 25.46
C ALA A 197 -6.09 2.67 25.27
N GLY A 198 -5.72 1.42 25.59
CA GLY A 198 -4.37 0.89 25.39
C GLY A 198 -3.96 0.62 23.93
N ARG A 199 -4.91 0.62 22.98
CA ARG A 199 -4.65 0.39 21.55
C ARG A 199 -4.56 1.68 20.73
N ARG A 200 -5.09 2.80 21.23
CA ARG A 200 -5.10 4.09 20.51
C ARG A 200 -3.73 4.51 19.95
N PRO A 201 -2.60 4.39 20.70
CA PRO A 201 -1.29 4.74 20.16
C PRO A 201 -0.87 3.88 18.95
N ALA A 202 -1.19 2.58 18.97
CA ALA A 202 -0.89 1.67 17.86
C ALA A 202 -1.75 1.96 16.63
N VAL A 203 -3.00 2.40 16.81
CA VAL A 203 -3.89 2.82 15.72
C VAL A 203 -3.37 4.11 15.08
N VAL A 204 -2.89 5.07 15.87
CA VAL A 204 -2.24 6.29 15.33
C VAL A 204 -0.99 5.92 14.52
N ARG A 205 -0.14 5.02 15.03
CA ARG A 205 1.04 4.54 14.29
C ARG A 205 0.65 3.85 12.98
N ALA A 206 -0.40 3.03 13.01
CA ALA A 206 -0.93 2.36 11.83
C ALA A 206 -1.43 3.37 10.80
N ALA A 207 -2.16 4.41 11.22
CA ALA A 207 -2.56 5.51 10.35
C ALA A 207 -1.32 6.21 9.76
N GLN A 208 -0.32 6.55 10.57
CA GLN A 208 0.91 7.19 10.11
C GLN A 208 1.66 6.37 9.05
N ALA A 209 1.73 5.05 9.24
CA ALA A 209 2.39 4.13 8.32
C ALA A 209 1.75 4.12 6.92
N ALA A 210 0.43 4.30 6.84
CA ALA A 210 -0.32 4.29 5.59
C ALA A 210 -0.49 5.69 4.97
N THR A 211 -0.11 6.77 5.67
CA THR A 211 -0.34 8.16 5.23
C THR A 211 0.97 8.94 5.14
N VAL A 212 1.57 9.27 6.27
CA VAL A 212 2.71 10.20 6.39
C VAL A 212 4.06 9.50 6.33
N LEU A 213 4.12 8.17 6.19
CA LEU A 213 5.35 7.50 5.80
C LEU A 213 5.79 8.07 4.43
N PRO A 214 7.03 8.59 4.27
CA PRO A 214 7.39 9.37 3.08
C PRO A 214 7.17 8.66 1.76
N VAL A 215 7.43 7.35 1.70
CA VAL A 215 7.16 6.53 0.52
C VAL A 215 5.67 6.47 0.20
N CYS A 216 4.78 6.39 1.20
CA CYS A 216 3.33 6.43 1.00
C CYS A 216 2.86 7.82 0.52
N ALA A 217 3.30 8.89 1.18
CA ALA A 217 2.93 10.26 0.82
C ALA A 217 3.41 10.63 -0.60
N LEU A 218 4.66 10.30 -0.94
CA LEU A 218 5.22 10.51 -2.26
C LEU A 218 4.42 9.74 -3.32
N THR A 219 4.27 8.42 -3.14
CA THR A 219 3.63 7.57 -4.15
C THR A 219 2.17 7.97 -4.38
N LEU A 220 1.42 8.36 -3.35
CA LEU A 220 0.06 8.85 -3.55
C LEU A 220 0.01 10.18 -4.30
N ALA A 221 0.90 11.12 -3.96
CA ALA A 221 0.90 12.44 -4.59
C ALA A 221 1.33 12.41 -6.07
N THR A 222 2.24 11.50 -6.45
CA THR A 222 2.85 11.52 -7.79
C THR A 222 2.29 10.49 -8.76
N GLY A 223 1.96 9.26 -8.31
CA GLY A 223 1.40 8.19 -9.14
C GLY A 223 0.01 7.72 -8.70
N GLY A 224 -0.18 7.51 -7.40
CA GLY A 224 -1.46 7.29 -6.74
C GLY A 224 -1.95 5.84 -6.70
N ASP A 225 -1.62 5.03 -7.70
CA ASP A 225 -2.18 3.70 -7.96
C ASP A 225 -2.00 2.69 -6.81
N ASP A 226 -0.88 2.74 -6.08
CA ASP A 226 -0.58 1.78 -5.01
C ASP A 226 -1.37 1.98 -3.71
N LEU A 227 -1.69 3.24 -3.34
CA LEU A 227 -2.32 3.51 -2.05
C LEU A 227 -3.77 3.01 -1.89
N PRO A 228 -4.67 3.07 -2.89
CA PRO A 228 -5.98 2.43 -2.76
C PRO A 228 -5.84 0.91 -2.59
N VAL A 229 -4.88 0.27 -3.27
CA VAL A 229 -4.61 -1.17 -3.14
C VAL A 229 -4.14 -1.51 -1.73
N LEU A 230 -3.17 -0.76 -1.20
CA LEU A 230 -2.69 -0.93 0.17
C LEU A 230 -3.83 -0.71 1.18
N ALA A 231 -4.58 0.39 1.06
CA ALA A 231 -5.65 0.72 1.99
C ALA A 231 -6.75 -0.35 2.02
N LEU A 232 -7.12 -0.90 0.86
CA LEU A 232 -8.06 -2.02 0.75
C LEU A 232 -7.50 -3.32 1.37
N CYS A 233 -6.21 -3.60 1.18
CA CYS A 233 -5.54 -4.72 1.86
C CYS A 233 -5.57 -4.56 3.39
N LEU A 234 -5.31 -3.34 3.90
CA LEU A 234 -5.35 -3.03 5.33
C LEU A 234 -6.78 -3.10 5.89
N LEU A 235 -7.78 -2.64 5.13
CA LEU A 235 -9.20 -2.82 5.44
C LEU A 235 -9.56 -4.30 5.53
N ALA A 236 -9.11 -5.13 4.59
CA ALA A 236 -9.34 -6.57 4.64
C ALA A 236 -8.74 -7.20 5.91
N CYS A 237 -7.54 -6.78 6.31
CA CYS A 237 -6.92 -7.23 7.56
C CYS A 237 -7.74 -6.80 8.79
N ALA A 238 -8.22 -5.56 8.82
CA ALA A 238 -9.03 -5.03 9.91
C ALA A 238 -10.39 -5.73 10.02
N LEU A 239 -11.07 -5.96 8.89
CA LEU A 239 -12.33 -6.72 8.83
C LEU A 239 -12.15 -8.17 9.26
N LEU A 240 -11.04 -8.82 8.88
CA LEU A 240 -10.71 -10.16 9.34
C LEU A 240 -10.44 -10.19 10.85
N ALA A 241 -9.78 -9.16 11.40
CA ALA A 241 -9.61 -9.00 12.84
C ALA A 241 -10.97 -8.88 13.56
N GLY A 242 -11.91 -8.14 12.95
CA GLY A 242 -13.30 -7.99 13.37
C GLY A 242 -14.22 -9.19 13.08
N ARG A 243 -13.67 -10.31 12.58
CA ARG A 243 -14.41 -11.56 12.25
C ARG A 243 -15.48 -11.39 11.16
N ARG A 244 -15.23 -10.55 10.17
CA ARG A 244 -16.12 -10.33 9.01
C ARG A 244 -15.48 -10.90 7.72
N PRO A 245 -15.42 -12.23 7.55
CA PRO A 245 -14.68 -12.87 6.46
C PRO A 245 -15.20 -12.50 5.07
N GLY A 246 -16.52 -12.38 4.87
CA GLY A 246 -17.09 -11.97 3.58
C GLY A 246 -16.69 -10.55 3.18
N ALA A 247 -16.81 -9.59 4.11
CA ALA A 247 -16.38 -8.21 3.87
C ALA A 247 -14.86 -8.09 3.67
N ALA A 248 -14.07 -8.88 4.41
CA ALA A 248 -12.62 -8.93 4.20
C ALA A 248 -12.27 -9.47 2.80
N GLY A 249 -13.01 -10.49 2.34
CA GLY A 249 -12.92 -11.01 0.98
C GLY A 249 -13.26 -9.96 -0.07
N ALA A 250 -14.36 -9.24 0.10
CA ALA A 250 -14.75 -8.16 -0.80
C ALA A 250 -13.70 -7.03 -0.86
N ALA A 251 -13.14 -6.62 0.29
CA ALA A 251 -12.12 -5.58 0.34
C ALA A 251 -10.82 -5.97 -0.39
N VAL A 252 -10.28 -7.18 -0.14
CA VAL A 252 -9.07 -7.62 -0.85
C VAL A 252 -9.34 -8.02 -2.29
N GLY A 253 -10.57 -8.46 -2.61
CA GLY A 253 -11.02 -8.67 -3.98
C GLY A 253 -11.08 -7.37 -4.78
N ALA A 254 -11.60 -6.29 -4.18
CA ALA A 254 -11.50 -4.96 -4.77
C ALA A 254 -10.04 -4.56 -5.00
N ALA A 255 -9.13 -4.79 -4.04
CA ALA A 255 -7.70 -4.55 -4.24
C ALA A 255 -7.12 -5.39 -5.40
N GLY A 256 -7.50 -6.67 -5.49
CA GLY A 256 -7.11 -7.59 -6.56
C GLY A 256 -7.68 -7.26 -7.93
N ALA A 257 -8.78 -6.51 -8.01
CA ALA A 257 -9.34 -5.95 -9.23
C ALA A 257 -8.62 -4.68 -9.69
N LEU A 258 -7.79 -4.07 -8.84
CA LEU A 258 -6.93 -2.94 -9.20
C LEU A 258 -5.54 -3.43 -9.60
N LYS A 259 -4.89 -4.24 -8.75
CA LYS A 259 -3.49 -4.61 -8.93
C LYS A 259 -3.20 -6.03 -8.48
N LEU A 260 -2.46 -6.78 -9.31
CA LEU A 260 -2.07 -8.17 -9.03
C LEU A 260 -1.30 -8.32 -7.71
N LEU A 261 -0.61 -7.27 -7.26
CA LEU A 261 0.14 -7.26 -6.00
C LEU A 261 -0.72 -7.52 -4.76
N ALA A 262 -2.04 -7.38 -4.84
CA ALA A 262 -2.96 -7.74 -3.76
C ALA A 262 -3.21 -9.26 -3.63
N TRP A 263 -2.94 -10.05 -4.66
CA TRP A 263 -3.24 -11.50 -4.67
C TRP A 263 -2.45 -12.30 -3.62
N PRO A 264 -1.15 -12.06 -3.39
CA PRO A 264 -0.43 -12.68 -2.27
C PRO A 264 -1.08 -12.39 -0.91
N VAL A 265 -1.61 -11.16 -0.72
CA VAL A 265 -2.35 -10.81 0.51
C VAL A 265 -3.64 -11.61 0.58
N ALA A 266 -4.41 -11.68 -0.52
CA ALA A 266 -5.64 -12.47 -0.57
C ALA A 266 -5.39 -13.95 -0.22
N LEU A 267 -4.33 -14.56 -0.78
CA LEU A 267 -3.97 -15.94 -0.50
C LEU A 267 -3.66 -16.17 0.99
N VAL A 268 -2.83 -15.32 1.60
CA VAL A 268 -2.47 -15.45 3.02
C VAL A 268 -3.69 -15.26 3.92
N LEU A 269 -4.58 -14.32 3.57
CA LEU A 269 -5.83 -14.12 4.31
C LEU A 269 -6.79 -15.32 4.13
N ALA A 270 -6.84 -15.95 2.95
CA ALA A 270 -7.60 -17.17 2.72
C ALA A 270 -7.11 -18.32 3.63
N VAL A 271 -5.79 -18.52 3.71
CA VAL A 271 -5.18 -19.49 4.63
C VAL A 271 -5.53 -19.15 6.08
N ALA A 272 -5.53 -17.87 6.45
CA ALA A 272 -5.90 -17.44 7.79
C ALA A 272 -7.38 -17.72 8.14
N VAL A 273 -8.28 -17.51 7.18
CA VAL A 273 -9.71 -17.85 7.31
C VAL A 273 -9.87 -19.36 7.45
N ALA A 274 -9.27 -20.15 6.54
CA ALA A 274 -9.34 -21.60 6.56
C ALA A 274 -8.79 -22.20 7.87
N ALA A 275 -7.63 -21.73 8.32
CA ALA A 275 -6.98 -22.22 9.54
C ALA A 275 -7.73 -21.86 10.83
N ARG A 276 -8.60 -20.84 10.79
CA ARG A 276 -9.39 -20.41 11.94
C ARG A 276 -10.80 -21.04 11.92
N ARG A 277 -11.49 -20.97 10.78
CA ARG A 277 -12.85 -21.49 10.56
C ARG A 277 -13.07 -21.80 9.05
N PRO A 278 -12.85 -23.05 8.61
CA PRO A 278 -12.98 -23.44 7.20
C PRO A 278 -14.33 -23.09 6.55
N ARG A 279 -15.43 -23.20 7.30
CA ARG A 279 -16.79 -22.85 6.82
C ARG A 279 -16.95 -21.40 6.35
N ASP A 280 -16.09 -20.49 6.82
CA ASP A 280 -16.14 -19.08 6.44
C ASP A 280 -15.38 -18.80 5.12
N LEU A 281 -14.64 -19.79 4.60
CA LEU A 281 -13.80 -19.66 3.41
C LEU A 281 -14.62 -19.33 2.16
N GLY A 282 -15.77 -19.97 1.95
CA GLY A 282 -16.62 -19.71 0.78
C GLY A 282 -17.08 -18.25 0.71
N ARG A 283 -17.50 -17.67 1.84
CA ARG A 283 -17.90 -16.26 1.93
C ARG A 283 -16.75 -15.31 1.64
N TYR A 284 -15.56 -15.66 2.10
CA TYR A 284 -14.34 -14.90 1.83
C TYR A 284 -13.96 -14.97 0.34
N LEU A 285 -13.91 -16.18 -0.24
CA LEU A 285 -13.51 -16.40 -1.63
C LEU A 285 -14.49 -15.78 -2.63
N ALA A 286 -15.78 -15.73 -2.31
CA ALA A 286 -16.79 -15.09 -3.15
C ALA A 286 -16.40 -13.64 -3.51
N GLY A 287 -15.93 -12.86 -2.53
CA GLY A 287 -15.41 -11.51 -2.78
C GLY A 287 -13.98 -11.51 -3.31
N ALA A 288 -13.09 -12.27 -2.66
CA ALA A 288 -11.66 -12.23 -2.93
C ALA A 288 -11.28 -12.67 -4.35
N VAL A 289 -12.06 -13.57 -4.95
CA VAL A 289 -11.86 -14.09 -6.29
C VAL A 289 -12.93 -13.58 -7.25
N GLY A 290 -14.19 -13.53 -6.81
CA GLY A 290 -15.30 -13.13 -7.67
C GLY A 290 -15.19 -11.70 -8.18
N ILE A 291 -14.75 -10.74 -7.36
CA ILE A 291 -14.62 -9.33 -7.79
C ILE A 291 -13.52 -9.15 -8.84
N PRO A 292 -12.27 -9.63 -8.65
CA PRO A 292 -11.26 -9.58 -9.71
C PRO A 292 -11.72 -10.24 -11.00
N LEU A 293 -12.29 -11.45 -10.93
CA LEU A 293 -12.75 -12.16 -12.12
C LEU A 293 -13.87 -11.41 -12.84
N ALA A 294 -14.88 -10.91 -12.11
CA ALA A 294 -15.97 -10.14 -12.70
C ALA A 294 -15.47 -8.83 -13.36
N SER A 295 -14.44 -8.19 -12.78
CA SER A 295 -13.82 -7.00 -13.38
C SER A 295 -13.00 -7.32 -14.62
N ALA A 296 -12.34 -8.48 -14.65
CA ALA A 296 -11.47 -8.89 -15.76
C ALA A 296 -12.23 -9.47 -16.95
N LEU A 297 -13.36 -10.12 -16.69
CA LEU A 297 -14.12 -10.89 -17.67
C LEU A 297 -14.47 -10.08 -18.93
N PRO A 298 -15.02 -8.85 -18.86
CA PRO A 298 -15.34 -8.09 -20.07
C PRO A 298 -14.13 -7.83 -20.97
N ALA A 299 -13.02 -7.39 -20.37
CA ALA A 299 -11.80 -7.07 -21.11
C ALA A 299 -11.19 -8.32 -21.77
N VAL A 300 -11.22 -9.46 -21.07
CA VAL A 300 -10.74 -10.75 -21.59
C VAL A 300 -11.63 -11.30 -22.71
N LEU A 301 -12.95 -11.09 -22.63
CA LEU A 301 -13.88 -11.51 -23.69
C LEU A 301 -13.74 -10.68 -24.97
N VAL A 302 -13.39 -9.40 -24.85
CA VAL A 302 -13.16 -8.52 -26.00
C VAL A 302 -11.85 -8.85 -26.70
N ASP A 303 -10.74 -8.96 -25.96
CA ASP A 303 -9.44 -9.32 -26.52
C ASP A 303 -8.59 -10.08 -25.48
N PRO A 304 -8.60 -11.43 -25.51
CA PRO A 304 -7.85 -12.24 -24.57
C PRO A 304 -6.33 -12.16 -24.80
N GLY A 305 -5.89 -11.91 -26.04
CA GLY A 305 -4.48 -11.79 -26.39
C GLY A 305 -3.89 -10.52 -25.80
N ALA A 306 -4.52 -9.37 -26.06
CA ALA A 306 -4.11 -8.10 -25.47
C ALA A 306 -4.16 -8.13 -23.94
N ALA A 307 -5.17 -8.78 -23.35
CA ALA A 307 -5.23 -8.95 -21.90
C ALA A 307 -4.04 -9.78 -21.38
N ALA A 308 -3.67 -10.87 -22.04
CA ALA A 308 -2.53 -11.69 -21.66
C ALA A 308 -1.20 -10.94 -21.82
N ASP A 309 -1.00 -10.22 -22.93
CA ASP A 309 0.19 -9.40 -23.19
C ASP A 309 0.40 -8.38 -22.07
N ASN A 310 -0.68 -7.72 -21.62
CA ASN A 310 -0.59 -6.65 -20.62
C ASN A 310 -0.53 -7.15 -19.18
N LEU A 311 -1.34 -8.16 -18.82
CA LEU A 311 -1.46 -8.63 -17.44
C LEU A 311 -0.39 -9.64 -17.05
N VAL A 312 0.12 -10.42 -18.02
CA VAL A 312 1.05 -11.53 -17.77
C VAL A 312 2.36 -11.29 -18.52
N GLY A 313 2.30 -11.03 -19.83
CA GLY A 313 3.49 -10.87 -20.67
C GLY A 313 4.40 -9.75 -20.17
N PHE A 314 3.88 -8.52 -20.14
CA PHE A 314 4.64 -7.32 -19.84
C PHE A 314 5.27 -7.33 -18.43
N PRO A 315 4.56 -7.74 -17.35
CA PRO A 315 5.17 -7.91 -16.03
C PRO A 315 6.27 -8.98 -15.96
N LEU A 316 6.19 -10.02 -16.78
CA LEU A 316 7.24 -11.05 -16.91
C LEU A 316 8.41 -10.62 -17.80
N GLY A 317 8.32 -9.43 -18.42
CA GLY A 317 9.34 -8.87 -19.28
C GLY A 317 9.22 -9.28 -20.74
N HIS A 318 8.06 -9.81 -21.15
CA HIS A 318 7.70 -10.06 -22.54
C HIS A 318 6.88 -8.89 -23.08
N GLY A 319 7.29 -8.33 -24.21
CA GLY A 319 6.60 -7.22 -24.86
C GLY A 319 7.53 -6.44 -25.79
N VAL A 320 6.95 -5.51 -26.55
CA VAL A 320 7.64 -4.64 -27.53
C VAL A 320 8.70 -3.76 -26.86
N VAL A 321 8.42 -3.30 -25.63
CA VAL A 321 9.37 -2.52 -24.82
C VAL A 321 9.56 -3.14 -23.45
N ARG A 322 10.72 -2.86 -22.82
CA ARG A 322 11.00 -3.32 -21.47
C ARG A 322 10.45 -2.34 -20.44
N SER A 323 9.98 -2.87 -19.32
CA SER A 323 9.60 -2.06 -18.16
C SER A 323 10.78 -1.19 -17.70
N PRO A 324 10.56 0.11 -17.42
CA PRO A 324 11.58 1.02 -16.90
C PRO A 324 11.85 0.79 -15.40
N ALA A 325 11.20 -0.19 -14.77
CA ALA A 325 11.34 -0.45 -13.35
C ALA A 325 12.78 -0.82 -12.98
N ALA A 326 13.48 0.13 -12.36
CA ALA A 326 14.81 -0.02 -11.81
C ALA A 326 14.81 0.36 -10.32
N SER A 327 15.67 -0.30 -9.56
CA SER A 327 15.84 -0.01 -8.13
C SER A 327 17.19 -0.51 -7.60
N PRO A 328 17.68 0.03 -6.48
CA PRO A 328 18.88 -0.47 -5.82
C PRO A 328 18.64 -1.78 -5.04
N LEU A 329 17.60 -2.55 -5.37
CA LEU A 329 17.21 -3.75 -4.63
C LEU A 329 17.92 -5.01 -5.15
N PRO A 330 18.17 -6.02 -4.28
CA PRO A 330 18.99 -7.17 -4.63
C PRO A 330 18.60 -7.88 -5.93
N GLY A 331 17.30 -8.12 -6.15
CA GLY A 331 16.80 -8.79 -7.35
C GLY A 331 17.13 -8.04 -8.64
N HIS A 332 17.03 -6.71 -8.62
CA HIS A 332 17.41 -5.87 -9.75
C HIS A 332 18.93 -5.89 -9.97
N LEU A 333 19.71 -5.73 -8.90
CA LEU A 333 21.18 -5.75 -8.98
C LEU A 333 21.71 -7.09 -9.48
N ILE A 334 21.16 -8.21 -8.97
CA ILE A 334 21.44 -9.56 -9.45
C ILE A 334 21.06 -9.67 -10.93
N GLY A 335 19.84 -9.26 -11.27
CA GLY A 335 19.30 -9.30 -12.62
C GLY A 335 20.13 -8.56 -13.66
N THR A 336 20.77 -7.46 -13.26
CA THR A 336 21.52 -6.55 -14.13
C THR A 336 23.01 -6.87 -14.19
N HIS A 337 23.63 -7.27 -13.07
CA HIS A 337 25.10 -7.32 -12.97
C HIS A 337 25.70 -8.73 -12.95
N LEU A 338 24.91 -9.78 -12.73
CA LEU A 338 25.42 -11.16 -12.70
C LEU A 338 25.17 -11.90 -14.02
N PRO A 339 26.08 -12.80 -14.44
CA PRO A 339 25.81 -13.77 -15.49
C PRO A 339 24.56 -14.59 -15.14
N TYR A 340 23.62 -14.73 -16.08
CA TYR A 340 22.31 -15.37 -15.83
C TYR A 340 21.51 -14.75 -14.67
N GLY A 341 21.74 -13.46 -14.38
CA GLY A 341 21.16 -12.75 -13.25
C GLY A 341 19.64 -12.81 -13.16
N ARG A 342 18.94 -12.63 -14.28
CA ARG A 342 17.46 -12.68 -14.30
C ARG A 342 16.92 -14.06 -13.89
N PRO A 343 17.32 -15.18 -14.52
CA PRO A 343 16.97 -16.52 -14.05
C PRO A 343 17.31 -16.75 -12.57
N LEU A 344 18.49 -16.29 -12.12
CA LEU A 344 18.91 -16.45 -10.73
C LEU A 344 17.99 -15.70 -9.75
N ALA A 345 17.69 -14.43 -10.01
CA ALA A 345 16.78 -13.63 -9.20
C ALA A 345 15.36 -14.22 -9.15
N LEU A 346 14.86 -14.72 -10.30
CA LEU A 346 13.58 -15.43 -10.35
C LEU A 346 13.61 -16.75 -9.58
N GLY A 347 14.71 -17.51 -9.64
CA GLY A 347 14.91 -18.72 -8.86
C GLY A 347 14.93 -18.46 -7.36
N LEU A 348 15.59 -17.39 -6.91
CA LEU A 348 15.56 -16.94 -5.51
C LEU A 348 14.16 -16.52 -5.07
N LEU A 349 13.44 -15.78 -5.92
CA LEU A 349 12.05 -15.39 -5.67
C LEU A 349 11.14 -16.62 -5.52
N LEU A 350 11.30 -17.62 -6.40
CA LEU A 350 10.59 -18.89 -6.33
C LEU A 350 10.91 -19.63 -5.03
N ALA A 351 12.19 -19.75 -4.67
CA ALA A 351 12.62 -20.38 -3.43
C ALA A 351 12.02 -19.69 -2.19
N ALA A 352 11.99 -18.35 -2.17
CA ALA A 352 11.34 -17.58 -1.11
C ALA A 352 9.82 -17.86 -1.05
N GLY A 353 9.15 -17.90 -2.21
CA GLY A 353 7.73 -18.27 -2.30
C GLY A 353 7.45 -19.68 -1.75
N LEU A 354 8.27 -20.66 -2.12
CA LEU A 354 8.16 -22.04 -1.63
C LEU A 354 8.42 -22.13 -0.12
N ALA A 355 9.40 -21.39 0.40
CA ALA A 355 9.66 -21.32 1.83
C ALA A 355 8.47 -20.73 2.61
N ILE A 356 7.84 -19.68 2.08
CA ILE A 356 6.63 -19.09 2.68
C ILE A 356 5.45 -20.05 2.59
N ALA A 357 5.25 -20.75 1.46
CA ALA A 357 4.20 -21.76 1.32
C ALA A 357 4.39 -22.92 2.31
N TRP A 358 5.63 -23.40 2.46
CA TRP A 358 5.97 -24.40 3.46
C TRP A 358 5.72 -23.90 4.89
N TRP A 359 6.09 -22.65 5.18
CA TRP A 359 5.82 -22.00 6.47
C TRP A 359 4.32 -21.90 6.76
N LEU A 360 3.52 -21.44 5.79
CA LEU A 360 2.06 -21.34 5.89
C LEU A 360 1.42 -22.71 6.14
N ARG A 361 1.93 -23.77 5.51
CA ARG A 361 1.46 -25.15 5.74
C ARG A 361 1.79 -25.64 7.15
N ARG A 362 2.99 -25.35 7.65
CA ARG A 362 3.47 -25.81 8.97
C ARG A 362 2.82 -25.06 10.12
N ASP A 363 2.68 -23.74 10.01
CA ASP A 363 2.18 -22.90 11.09
C ASP A 363 1.27 -21.78 10.54
N PRO A 364 0.03 -22.14 10.12
CA PRO A 364 -0.85 -21.23 9.43
C PRO A 364 -1.30 -20.06 10.32
N PRO A 365 -1.43 -18.84 9.76
CA PRO A 365 -1.75 -17.64 10.52
C PRO A 365 -3.20 -17.66 11.04
N ARG A 366 -3.43 -18.02 12.30
CA ARG A 366 -4.79 -18.05 12.89
C ARG A 366 -5.36 -16.68 13.31
N THR A 367 -4.63 -15.59 13.09
CA THR A 367 -5.04 -14.22 13.44
C THR A 367 -4.70 -13.23 12.33
N ALA A 368 -5.47 -12.15 12.22
CA ALA A 368 -5.22 -11.08 11.26
C ALA A 368 -3.83 -10.43 11.44
N ALA A 369 -3.40 -10.24 12.69
CA ALA A 369 -2.07 -9.71 12.98
C ALA A 369 -0.94 -10.62 12.46
N ARG A 370 -1.10 -11.94 12.62
CA ARG A 370 -0.12 -12.91 12.11
C ARG A 370 -0.17 -13.00 10.59
N ALA A 371 -1.36 -12.96 9.99
CA ALA A 371 -1.52 -12.92 8.54
C ALA A 371 -0.86 -11.67 7.94
N ALA A 372 -1.10 -10.49 8.51
CA ALA A 372 -0.44 -9.24 8.09
C ALA A 372 1.09 -9.31 8.23
N ALA A 373 1.61 -9.96 9.27
CA ALA A 373 3.05 -10.17 9.42
C ALA A 373 3.63 -11.10 8.34
N VAL A 374 2.92 -12.17 7.98
CA VAL A 374 3.30 -13.05 6.87
C VAL A 374 3.26 -12.28 5.55
N CYS A 375 2.20 -11.50 5.29
CA CYS A 375 2.09 -10.66 4.11
C CYS A 375 3.25 -9.65 4.04
N ALA A 376 3.59 -9.01 5.16
CA ALA A 376 4.71 -8.07 5.22
C ALA A 376 6.03 -8.75 4.89
N ALA A 377 6.32 -9.92 5.47
CA ALA A 377 7.54 -10.67 5.17
C ALA A 377 7.59 -11.15 3.71
N GLY A 378 6.47 -11.69 3.21
CA GLY A 378 6.39 -12.21 1.85
C GLY A 378 6.48 -11.12 0.79
N LEU A 379 5.78 -10.00 0.96
CA LEU A 379 5.88 -8.86 0.06
C LEU A 379 7.25 -8.18 0.17
N LEU A 380 7.89 -8.17 1.34
CA LEU A 380 9.28 -7.69 1.45
C LEU A 380 10.22 -8.58 0.63
N ALA A 381 10.14 -9.90 0.80
CA ALA A 381 10.95 -10.84 0.03
C ALA A 381 10.70 -10.68 -1.48
N ALA A 382 9.43 -10.57 -1.89
CA ALA A 382 9.08 -10.34 -3.28
C ALA A 382 9.66 -9.02 -3.80
N THR A 383 9.43 -7.89 -3.12
CA THR A 383 9.94 -6.59 -3.52
C THR A 383 11.47 -6.55 -3.60
N LEU A 384 12.17 -7.26 -2.69
CA LEU A 384 13.63 -7.33 -2.70
C LEU A 384 14.20 -8.21 -3.82
N LEU A 385 13.51 -9.27 -4.23
CA LEU A 385 14.03 -10.28 -5.17
C LEU A 385 13.51 -10.12 -6.60
N LEU A 386 12.43 -9.37 -6.81
CA LEU A 386 11.84 -9.19 -8.12
C LEU A 386 12.79 -8.34 -9.03
N PRO A 387 13.18 -8.83 -10.22
CA PRO A 387 14.20 -8.15 -11.05
C PRO A 387 13.77 -6.78 -11.58
N ALA A 388 12.49 -6.63 -11.89
CA ALA A 388 11.87 -5.40 -12.40
C ALA A 388 10.98 -4.77 -11.32
N THR A 389 11.61 -4.30 -10.24
CA THR A 389 10.92 -3.78 -9.06
C THR A 389 11.16 -2.29 -8.88
N ARG A 390 10.17 -1.59 -8.34
CA ARG A 390 10.24 -0.16 -7.99
C ARG A 390 10.46 -0.01 -6.50
N PHE A 391 11.27 0.98 -6.11
CA PHE A 391 11.49 1.32 -4.70
C PHE A 391 10.18 1.61 -3.95
N GLY A 392 9.19 2.20 -4.64
CA GLY A 392 7.86 2.50 -4.06
C GLY A 392 7.14 1.28 -3.48
N TYR A 393 7.38 0.06 -3.99
CA TYR A 393 6.73 -1.15 -3.50
C TYR A 393 7.11 -1.53 -2.06
N LEU A 394 8.14 -0.91 -1.47
CA LEU A 394 8.46 -1.05 -0.05
C LEU A 394 7.37 -0.49 0.88
N LEU A 395 6.43 0.34 0.36
CA LEU A 395 5.29 0.82 1.14
C LEU A 395 4.42 -0.32 1.68
N TYR A 396 4.21 -1.37 0.89
CA TYR A 396 3.34 -2.49 1.27
C TYR A 396 3.87 -3.26 2.49
N PRO A 397 5.10 -3.82 2.47
CA PRO A 397 5.62 -4.53 3.62
C PRO A 397 5.79 -3.63 4.85
N ALA A 398 6.19 -2.36 4.66
CA ALA A 398 6.34 -1.42 5.77
C ALA A 398 5.00 -1.13 6.47
N ALA A 399 3.97 -0.78 5.71
CA ALA A 399 2.65 -0.49 6.26
C ALA A 399 2.03 -1.72 6.92
N LEU A 400 2.05 -2.89 6.26
CA LEU A 400 1.53 -4.13 6.83
C LEU A 400 2.23 -4.52 8.14
N ALA A 401 3.57 -4.38 8.22
CA ALA A 401 4.33 -4.65 9.44
C ALA A 401 3.96 -3.70 10.59
N LEU A 402 3.85 -2.39 10.30
CA LEU A 402 3.48 -1.37 11.29
C LEU A 402 2.01 -1.45 11.72
N TRP A 403 1.15 -2.12 10.96
CA TRP A 403 -0.24 -2.42 11.32
C TRP A 403 -0.40 -3.62 12.25
N VAL A 404 0.58 -4.53 12.32
CA VAL A 404 0.51 -5.74 13.17
C VAL A 404 0.13 -5.44 14.61
N PRO A 405 0.71 -4.42 15.32
CA PRO A 405 0.30 -4.09 16.68
C PRO A 405 -1.17 -3.66 16.78
N ALA A 406 -1.68 -2.90 15.81
CA ALA A 406 -3.07 -2.45 15.77
C ALA A 406 -4.05 -3.60 15.50
N LEU A 407 -3.63 -4.67 14.82
CA LEU A 407 -4.44 -5.84 14.49
C LEU A 407 -4.51 -6.90 15.60
N ARG A 408 -3.68 -6.81 16.64
CA ARG A 408 -3.65 -7.80 17.71
C ARG A 408 -4.96 -7.78 18.53
N PRO A 409 -5.47 -8.94 18.95
CA PRO A 409 -6.55 -8.98 19.94
C PRO A 409 -6.16 -8.18 21.18
N ALA A 410 -7.14 -7.51 21.81
CA ALA A 410 -6.91 -6.95 23.13
C ALA A 410 -6.53 -8.11 24.07
N ALA A 411 -5.48 -7.95 24.87
CA ALA A 411 -5.22 -8.90 25.95
C ALA A 411 -6.48 -8.90 26.83
N GLY A 412 -7.12 -10.06 26.98
CA GLY A 412 -8.19 -10.21 27.96
C GLY A 412 -7.66 -9.89 29.37
N PRO A 413 -8.53 -9.61 30.34
CA PRO A 413 -8.10 -9.56 31.73
C PRO A 413 -7.31 -10.83 32.04
N ALA A 414 -6.13 -10.67 32.63
CA ALA A 414 -5.30 -11.80 33.03
C ALA A 414 -6.19 -12.78 33.82
N PRO A 415 -6.09 -14.11 33.59
CA PRO A 415 -6.80 -15.06 34.42
C PRO A 415 -6.45 -14.74 35.87
N ARG A 416 -7.46 -14.40 36.68
CA ARG A 416 -7.29 -14.21 38.12
C ARG A 416 -6.58 -15.47 38.61
N ARG A 417 -5.36 -15.33 39.14
CA ARG A 417 -4.71 -16.43 39.84
C ARG A 417 -5.73 -16.94 40.87
N PRO A 418 -6.03 -18.25 40.91
CA PRO A 418 -6.89 -18.78 41.94
C PRO A 418 -6.32 -18.34 43.29
N ALA A 419 -7.14 -17.69 44.10
CA ALA A 419 -6.77 -17.33 45.45
C ALA A 419 -6.33 -18.63 46.14
N VAL A 420 -5.07 -18.68 46.54
CA VAL A 420 -4.56 -19.78 47.36
C VAL A 420 -5.37 -19.70 48.66
N ALA A 421 -6.30 -20.64 48.84
CA ALA A 421 -7.05 -20.75 50.08
C ALA A 421 -6.03 -20.96 51.22
N PRO A 422 -6.17 -20.25 52.36
CA PRO A 422 -5.27 -20.45 53.48
C PRO A 422 -5.38 -21.91 53.92
N ARG A 423 -4.23 -22.60 53.95
CA ARG A 423 -4.12 -23.93 54.58
C ARG A 423 -4.60 -23.78 56.02
N ARG A 424 -5.71 -24.45 56.37
CA ARG A 424 -6.06 -24.67 57.76
C ARG A 424 -4.95 -25.52 58.36
N ALA A 425 -4.28 -24.99 59.37
CA ALA A 425 -3.44 -25.78 60.25
C ALA A 425 -4.35 -26.79 60.97
N ALA A 426 -3.96 -28.06 60.91
CA ALA A 426 -4.47 -29.12 61.75
C ALA A 426 -3.33 -29.59 62.63
#